data_AF-A0A959RV03-F1
#
_entry.id   AF-A0A959RV03-F1
#
_cell.length_a   1.000
_cell.length_b   1.000
_cell.length_c   1.000
_cell.angle_alpha   90.00
_cell.angle_beta   90.00
_cell.angle_gamma   90.00
#
_symmetry.space_group_name_H-M   'P 1'
#
loop_
_entity.id
_entity.type
_entity.pdbx_description
1 polymer ?
#
loop_
_entity_poly.entity_id
_entity_poly.type
_entity_poly.pdbx_seq_one_letter_code
_entity_poly.pdbx_strand_id
1 'polypeptide(L)'
;TGLIFTFIQPLLFVISFISSPNSSLSFSIFITGGITLALMLIISVMFYLMYKDSQTNLGGATVLVFLLLAASLIRADQLAFETKNQVNLYEQGKSYIAHIDKIKEEAGVTEVVVISGEDIYNAKCIACHRFDTKLVGPAYNDVLPKYEGKRDDLIAFILNPRKINPEFTAMPNQGLKPKEAEAIADYIVKTYKEAK
;
A
#
# COMPACT_ATOMS: atom_id res chain seq x y z
N THR A 1 25.45 23.80 28.07
CA THR A 1 25.75 24.61 26.87
C THR A 1 25.75 23.71 25.64
N GLY A 2 25.43 24.22 24.43
CA GLY A 2 25.33 23.42 23.20
C GLY A 2 26.56 22.56 22.88
N LEU A 3 27.72 22.95 23.42
CA LEU A 3 29.00 22.26 23.33
C LEU A 3 29.03 20.90 24.07
N ILE A 4 28.26 20.74 25.16
CA ILE A 4 28.14 19.46 25.87
C ILE A 4 27.26 18.49 25.06
N PHE A 5 26.19 19.00 24.45
CA PHE A 5 25.26 18.21 23.65
C PHE A 5 25.95 17.61 22.42
N THR A 6 26.87 18.34 21.79
CA THR A 6 27.66 17.83 20.66
C THR A 6 28.58 16.65 20.98
N PHE A 7 28.96 16.45 22.25
CA PHE A 7 29.74 15.27 22.66
C PHE A 7 28.86 14.06 22.97
N ILE A 8 27.65 14.28 23.47
CA ILE A 8 26.72 13.20 23.84
C ILE A 8 26.01 12.65 22.59
N GLN A 9 25.66 13.51 21.63
CA GLN A 9 24.84 13.13 20.48
C GLN A 9 25.45 12.03 19.59
N PRO A 10 26.77 12.01 19.29
CA PRO A 10 27.37 10.91 18.53
C PRO A 10 27.26 9.56 19.24
N LEU A 11 27.35 9.55 20.57
CA LEU A 11 27.20 8.32 21.37
C LEU A 11 25.77 7.78 21.25
N LEU A 12 24.77 8.65 21.36
CA LEU A 12 23.36 8.26 21.19
C LEU A 12 23.08 7.70 19.78
N PHE A 13 23.68 8.31 18.75
CA PHE A 13 23.56 7.84 17.38
C PHE A 13 24.16 6.44 17.20
N VAL A 14 25.35 6.18 17.76
CA VAL A 14 25.98 4.85 17.71
C VAL A 14 25.14 3.80 18.45
N ILE A 15 24.59 4.13 19.62
CA ILE A 15 23.69 3.23 20.37
C ILE A 15 22.44 2.91 19.56
N SER A 16 21.83 3.92 18.92
CA SER A 16 20.66 3.74 18.05
C SER A 16 20.97 2.85 16.85
N PHE A 17 22.15 3.01 16.26
CA PHE A 17 22.61 2.20 15.15
C PHE A 17 22.82 0.73 15.56
N ILE A 18 23.46 0.47 16.70
CA ILE A 18 23.68 -0.89 17.21
C ILE A 18 22.36 -1.56 17.63
N SER A 19 21.40 -0.78 18.12
CA SER A 19 20.07 -1.28 18.51
C SER A 19 19.16 -1.57 17.31
N SER A 20 19.56 -1.14 16.12
CA SER A 20 18.77 -1.34 14.90
C SER A 20 18.92 -2.76 14.37
N PRO A 21 17.83 -3.42 13.90
CA PRO A 21 17.91 -4.77 13.36
C PRO A 21 18.81 -4.84 12.12
N ASN A 22 19.58 -5.94 11.98
CA ASN A 22 20.45 -6.15 10.81
C ASN A 22 19.71 -6.12 9.47
N SER A 23 18.44 -6.51 9.45
CA SER A 23 17.56 -6.46 8.26
C SER A 23 17.16 -5.03 7.86
N SER A 24 17.46 -4.04 8.69
CA SER A 24 17.23 -2.62 8.41
C SER A 24 18.46 -1.96 7.80
N LEU A 25 19.61 -2.66 7.69
CA LEU A 25 20.86 -2.10 7.19
C LEU A 25 20.93 -2.15 5.66
N SER A 26 21.38 -1.06 5.06
CA SER A 26 21.63 -0.94 3.62
C SER A 26 22.79 0.00 3.35
N PHE A 27 23.39 -0.09 2.16
CA PHE A 27 24.50 0.79 1.77
C PHE A 27 24.17 2.29 1.96
N SER A 28 22.95 2.70 1.60
CA SER A 28 22.47 4.08 1.75
C SER A 28 22.45 4.58 3.19
N ILE A 29 22.23 3.69 4.16
CA ILE A 29 22.23 4.03 5.59
C ILE A 29 23.65 4.32 6.06
N PHE A 30 24.65 3.57 5.60
CA PHE A 30 26.05 3.86 5.94
C PHE A 30 26.50 5.22 5.37
N ILE A 31 26.08 5.57 4.16
CA ILE A 31 26.35 6.88 3.57
C ILE A 31 25.69 8.00 4.38
N THR A 32 24.41 7.84 4.71
CA THR A 32 23.66 8.84 5.50
C THR A 32 24.22 8.96 6.92
N GLY A 33 24.67 7.85 7.51
CA GLY A 33 25.35 7.84 8.81
C GLY A 33 26.69 8.57 8.77
N GLY A 34 27.49 8.38 7.70
CA GLY A 34 28.73 9.14 7.49
C GLY A 34 28.50 10.64 7.38
N ILE A 35 27.49 11.06 6.60
CA ILE A 35 27.08 12.47 6.49
C ILE A 35 26.64 13.02 7.85
N THR A 36 25.84 12.25 8.60
CA THR A 36 25.37 12.63 9.94
C THR A 36 26.54 12.88 10.90
N LEU A 37 27.54 11.98 10.92
CA LEU A 37 28.74 12.14 11.74
C LEU A 37 29.58 13.37 11.33
N ALA A 38 29.72 13.62 10.02
CA ALA A 38 30.42 14.79 9.51
C ALA A 38 29.72 16.10 9.94
N LEU A 39 28.39 16.16 9.85
CA LEU A 39 27.60 17.31 10.30
C LEU A 39 27.73 17.54 11.82
N MET A 40 27.71 16.47 12.62
CA MET A 40 27.95 16.57 14.07
C MET A 40 29.34 17.13 14.38
N LEU A 41 30.38 16.68 13.66
CA LEU A 41 31.74 17.20 13.81
C LEU A 41 31.83 18.69 13.45
N ILE A 42 31.20 19.11 12.35
CA ILE A 42 31.17 20.52 11.92
C ILE A 42 30.51 21.39 13.00
N ILE A 43 29.36 20.97 13.54
CA ILE A 43 28.66 21.70 14.62
C ILE A 43 29.55 21.82 15.87
N SER A 44 30.26 20.75 16.25
CA SER A 44 31.20 20.75 17.37
C SER A 44 32.35 21.76 17.15
N VAL A 45 32.95 21.79 15.96
CA VAL A 45 33.99 22.76 15.60
C VAL A 45 33.47 24.20 15.67
N MET A 46 32.26 24.45 15.16
CA MET A 46 31.66 25.79 15.21
C MET A 46 31.41 26.26 16.64
N PHE A 47 30.86 25.39 17.51
CA PHE A 47 30.69 25.70 18.92
C PHE A 47 32.02 25.93 19.63
N TYR A 48 33.06 25.15 19.30
CA TYR A 48 34.40 25.35 19.85
C TYR A 48 35.00 26.71 19.45
N LEU A 49 34.85 27.11 18.18
CA LEU A 49 35.33 28.43 17.71
C LEU A 49 34.62 29.57 18.44
N MET A 50 33.29 29.50 18.55
CA MET A 50 32.49 30.50 19.28
C MET A 50 32.80 30.53 20.79
N TYR A 51 33.19 29.39 21.38
CA TYR A 51 33.62 29.32 22.77
C TYR A 51 35.02 29.92 22.98
N LYS A 52 35.94 29.66 22.03
CA LYS A 52 37.33 30.13 22.10
C LYS A 52 37.47 31.62 21.81
N ASP A 53 36.71 32.13 20.84
CA ASP A 53 36.75 33.54 20.44
C ASP A 53 35.35 34.16 20.53
N SER A 54 35.15 34.98 21.57
CA SER A 54 33.90 35.69 21.82
C SER A 54 33.48 36.68 20.73
N GLN A 55 34.38 37.06 19.81
CA GLN A 55 34.06 37.93 18.67
C GLN A 55 33.57 37.15 17.44
N THR A 56 33.75 35.83 17.41
CA THR A 56 33.24 34.99 16.31
C THR A 56 31.76 34.66 16.52
N ASN A 57 30.88 35.25 15.71
CA ASN A 57 29.45 34.92 15.72
C ASN A 57 29.09 34.04 14.52
N LEU A 58 29.10 32.72 14.73
CA LEU A 58 28.67 31.72 13.75
C LEU A 58 27.26 31.18 14.02
N GLY A 59 26.49 31.81 14.91
CA GLY A 59 25.21 31.26 15.40
C GLY A 59 24.20 30.97 14.29
N GLY A 60 24.06 31.86 13.31
CA GLY A 60 23.17 31.65 12.16
C GLY A 60 23.58 30.45 11.30
N ALA A 61 24.88 30.30 11.03
CA ALA A 61 25.40 29.16 10.29
C ALA A 61 25.25 27.85 11.10
N THR A 62 25.45 27.88 12.42
CA THR A 62 25.23 26.72 13.30
C THR A 62 23.78 26.23 13.24
N VAL A 63 22.80 27.15 13.21
CA VAL A 63 21.38 26.79 13.06
C VAL A 63 21.13 26.10 11.72
N LEU A 64 21.70 26.60 10.62
CA LEU A 64 21.55 25.96 9.30
C LEU A 64 22.14 24.54 9.26
N VAL A 65 23.35 24.35 9.80
CA VAL A 65 23.96 23.02 9.88
C VAL A 65 23.17 22.09 10.80
N PHE A 66 22.56 22.63 11.86
CA PHE A 66 21.67 21.86 12.74
C PHE A 66 20.40 21.39 12.03
N LEU A 67 19.81 22.21 11.16
CA LEU A 67 18.67 21.80 10.32
C LEU A 67 19.06 20.69 9.35
N LEU A 68 20.25 20.77 8.75
CA LEU A 68 20.79 19.70 7.89
C LEU A 68 21.02 18.40 8.67
N LEU A 69 21.53 18.51 9.90
CA LEU A 69 21.68 17.36 10.79
C LEU A 69 20.32 16.71 11.09
N ALA A 70 19.32 17.51 11.45
CA ALA A 70 17.96 17.01 11.72
C ALA A 70 17.36 16.30 10.48
N ALA A 71 17.51 16.89 9.29
CA ALA A 71 17.07 16.28 8.05
C ALA A 71 17.78 14.95 7.74
N SER A 72 19.10 14.89 7.99
CA SER A 72 19.89 13.66 7.82
C SER A 72 19.46 12.54 8.77
N LEU A 73 19.16 12.87 10.04
CA LEU A 73 18.65 11.91 11.02
C LEU A 73 17.27 11.36 10.61
N ILE A 74 16.34 12.24 10.21
CA ILE A 74 15.03 11.83 9.70
C ILE A 74 15.19 10.92 8.48
N ARG A 75 16.10 11.25 7.56
CA ARG A 75 16.37 10.44 6.37
C ARG A 75 16.94 9.06 6.73
N ALA A 76 17.83 9.00 7.71
CA ALA A 76 18.39 7.74 8.21
C ALA A 76 17.29 6.82 8.77
N ASP A 77 16.37 7.39 9.57
CA ASP A 77 15.23 6.64 10.13
C ASP A 77 14.29 6.13 9.04
N GLN A 78 13.98 6.97 8.04
CA GLN A 78 13.15 6.56 6.90
C GLN A 78 13.79 5.44 6.09
N LEU A 79 15.10 5.47 5.85
CA LEU A 79 15.82 4.41 5.13
C LEU A 79 15.80 3.08 5.90
N ALA A 80 16.01 3.12 7.22
CA ALA A 80 15.97 1.95 8.07
C ALA A 80 14.56 1.32 8.07
N PHE A 81 13.52 2.16 8.15
CA PHE A 81 12.13 1.73 8.08
C PHE A 81 11.80 1.14 6.70
N GLU A 82 12.17 1.80 5.61
CA GLU A 82 11.90 1.35 4.24
C GLU A 82 12.53 -0.02 3.97
N THR A 83 13.81 -0.19 4.35
CA THR A 83 14.55 -1.46 4.16
C THR A 83 13.87 -2.60 4.91
N LYS A 84 13.52 -2.38 6.18
CA LYS A 84 12.81 -3.38 6.99
C LYS A 84 11.41 -3.66 6.47
N ASN A 85 10.69 -2.63 6.02
CA ASN A 85 9.35 -2.76 5.48
C ASN A 85 9.35 -3.65 4.24
N GLN A 86 10.32 -3.48 3.32
CA GLN A 86 10.44 -4.35 2.15
C GLN A 86 10.64 -5.83 2.54
N VAL A 87 11.49 -6.12 3.53
CA VAL A 87 11.68 -7.48 4.04
C VAL A 87 10.39 -8.02 4.66
N ASN A 88 9.70 -7.22 5.47
CA ASN A 88 8.45 -7.63 6.10
C ASN A 88 7.32 -7.84 5.09
N LEU A 89 7.25 -7.02 4.04
CA LEU A 89 6.31 -7.18 2.93
C LEU A 89 6.58 -8.49 2.16
N TYR A 90 7.85 -8.83 1.95
CA TYR A 90 8.22 -10.11 1.33
C TYR A 90 7.80 -11.31 2.20
N GLU A 91 8.12 -11.28 3.49
CA GLU A 91 7.74 -12.34 4.42
C GLU A 91 6.21 -12.46 4.59
N GLN A 92 5.50 -11.34 4.68
CA GLN A 92 4.03 -11.32 4.71
C GLN A 92 3.43 -11.83 3.40
N GLY A 93 4.01 -11.47 2.25
CA GLY A 93 3.59 -11.98 0.95
C GLY A 93 3.76 -13.50 0.85
N LYS A 94 4.89 -14.04 1.31
CA LYS A 94 5.15 -15.48 1.36
C LYS A 94 4.21 -16.19 2.33
N SER A 95 3.99 -15.63 3.52
CA SER A 95 3.06 -16.17 4.52
C SER A 95 1.62 -16.16 4.02
N TYR A 96 1.20 -15.10 3.31
CA TYR A 96 -0.11 -15.02 2.68
C TYR A 96 -0.29 -16.09 1.60
N ILE A 97 0.71 -16.28 0.72
CA ILE A 97 0.68 -17.33 -0.30
C ILE A 97 0.63 -18.71 0.35
N ALA A 98 1.47 -18.97 1.35
CA ALA A 98 1.46 -20.23 2.09
C ALA A 98 0.14 -20.48 2.82
N HIS A 99 -0.51 -19.44 3.34
CA HIS A 99 -1.82 -19.54 3.96
C HIS A 99 -2.91 -19.87 2.93
N ILE A 100 -2.85 -19.24 1.75
CA ILE A 100 -3.73 -19.56 0.63
C ILE A 100 -3.51 -21.00 0.15
N ASP A 101 -2.26 -21.46 0.05
CA ASP A 101 -1.94 -22.83 -0.37
C ASP A 101 -2.37 -23.86 0.67
N LYS A 102 -2.24 -23.55 1.96
CA LYS A 102 -2.78 -24.39 3.03
C LYS A 102 -4.31 -24.44 3.02
N ILE A 103 -4.99 -23.32 2.77
CA ILE A 103 -6.45 -23.29 2.61
C ILE A 103 -6.87 -24.13 1.40
N LYS A 104 -6.13 -24.07 0.28
CA LYS A 104 -6.37 -24.91 -0.89
C LYS A 104 -6.18 -26.40 -0.56
N GLU A 105 -5.13 -26.74 0.18
CA GLU A 105 -4.84 -28.12 0.59
C GLU A 105 -5.90 -28.68 1.57
N GLU A 106 -6.26 -27.91 2.61
CA GLU A 106 -7.32 -28.25 3.57
C GLU A 106 -8.70 -28.37 2.90
N ALA A 107 -8.94 -27.58 1.85
CA ALA A 107 -10.15 -27.67 1.03
C ALA A 107 -10.09 -28.76 -0.07
N GLY A 108 -8.97 -29.47 -0.23
CA GLY A 108 -8.79 -30.50 -1.25
C GLY A 108 -8.72 -29.99 -2.70
N VAL A 109 -8.34 -28.74 -2.91
CA VAL A 109 -8.36 -28.03 -4.21
C VAL A 109 -6.95 -28.01 -4.82
N THR A 110 -6.66 -28.92 -5.76
CA THR A 110 -5.36 -29.06 -6.44
C THR A 110 -5.27 -28.36 -7.80
N GLU A 111 -6.30 -27.63 -8.22
CA GLU A 111 -6.34 -26.90 -9.50
C GLU A 111 -6.85 -25.46 -9.31
N VAL A 112 -6.52 -24.57 -10.25
CA VAL A 112 -6.95 -23.16 -10.28
C VAL A 112 -8.40 -23.08 -9.81
N VAL A 113 -8.67 -22.31 -8.74
CA VAL A 113 -10.05 -22.03 -8.32
C VAL A 113 -10.74 -21.41 -9.53
N VAL A 114 -11.48 -22.23 -10.29
CA VAL A 114 -12.39 -21.76 -11.32
C VAL A 114 -13.47 -21.07 -10.51
N ILE A 115 -13.31 -19.76 -10.36
CA ILE A 115 -14.35 -18.92 -9.78
C ILE A 115 -15.50 -18.99 -10.79
N SER A 116 -16.47 -19.86 -10.50
CA SER A 116 -17.63 -20.05 -11.33
C SER A 116 -18.49 -18.79 -11.27
N GLY A 117 -18.55 -18.04 -12.37
CA GLY A 117 -19.45 -16.90 -12.49
C GLY A 117 -20.92 -17.31 -12.33
N GLU A 118 -21.25 -18.56 -12.68
CA GLU A 118 -22.58 -19.14 -12.50
C GLU A 118 -22.94 -19.31 -11.02
N ASP A 119 -22.03 -19.81 -10.20
CA ASP A 119 -22.29 -20.00 -8.76
C ASP A 119 -22.46 -18.66 -8.06
N ILE A 120 -21.63 -17.68 -8.41
CA ILE A 120 -21.75 -16.30 -7.90
C ILE A 120 -23.09 -15.69 -8.34
N TYR A 121 -23.47 -15.89 -9.60
CA TYR A 121 -24.75 -15.42 -10.12
C TYR A 121 -25.92 -15.98 -9.31
N ASN A 122 -25.93 -17.30 -9.13
CA ASN A 122 -26.97 -18.02 -8.39
C ASN A 122 -27.00 -17.65 -6.91
N ALA A 123 -25.87 -17.31 -6.31
CA ALA A 123 -25.81 -16.93 -4.89
C ALA A 123 -26.19 -15.46 -4.62
N LYS A 124 -25.77 -14.52 -5.50
CA LYS A 124 -25.80 -13.08 -5.20
C LYS A 124 -26.66 -12.25 -6.17
N CYS A 125 -26.76 -12.66 -7.43
CA CYS A 125 -27.35 -11.81 -8.48
C CYS A 125 -28.79 -12.22 -8.80
N ILE A 126 -29.06 -13.52 -8.83
CA ILE A 126 -30.33 -14.13 -9.23
C ILE A 126 -31.52 -13.70 -8.34
N ALA A 127 -31.30 -13.30 -7.09
CA ALA A 127 -32.41 -12.86 -6.23
C ALA A 127 -33.03 -11.54 -6.73
N CYS A 128 -32.23 -10.68 -7.38
CA CYS A 128 -32.64 -9.34 -7.78
C CYS A 128 -32.73 -9.18 -9.30
N HIS A 129 -32.00 -9.98 -10.08
CA HIS A 129 -31.93 -9.88 -11.53
C HIS A 129 -32.33 -11.20 -12.21
N ARG A 130 -33.00 -11.07 -13.36
CA ARG A 130 -33.26 -12.15 -14.33
C ARG A 130 -32.81 -11.67 -15.71
N PHE A 131 -32.67 -12.59 -16.65
CA PHE A 131 -32.27 -12.22 -18.01
C PHE A 131 -33.40 -11.56 -18.79
N ASP A 132 -34.60 -12.12 -18.71
CA ASP A 132 -35.78 -11.77 -19.49
C ASP A 132 -36.80 -10.90 -18.75
N THR A 133 -36.71 -10.88 -17.41
CA THR A 133 -37.76 -10.33 -16.56
C THR A 133 -37.23 -9.26 -15.62
N LYS A 134 -37.95 -8.14 -15.52
CA LYS A 134 -37.69 -7.11 -14.50
C LYS A 134 -38.14 -7.61 -13.12
N LEU A 135 -37.25 -7.53 -12.13
CA LEU A 135 -37.56 -7.82 -10.73
C LEU A 135 -37.24 -6.60 -9.86
N VAL A 136 -36.32 -6.73 -8.89
CA VAL A 136 -35.78 -5.62 -8.10
C VAL A 136 -34.82 -4.80 -8.96
N GLY A 137 -33.97 -5.49 -9.72
CA GLY A 137 -33.10 -4.91 -10.73
C GLY A 137 -33.69 -5.03 -12.14
N PRO A 138 -33.10 -4.33 -13.12
CA PRO A 138 -33.46 -4.47 -14.53
C PRO A 138 -33.18 -5.88 -15.04
N ALA A 139 -33.94 -6.29 -16.06
CA ALA A 139 -33.64 -7.48 -16.83
C ALA A 139 -32.29 -7.32 -17.54
N TYR A 140 -31.44 -8.34 -17.53
CA TYR A 140 -30.12 -8.23 -18.17
C TYR A 140 -30.22 -7.94 -19.67
N ASN A 141 -31.23 -8.47 -20.35
CA ASN A 141 -31.45 -8.24 -21.78
C ASN A 141 -31.66 -6.75 -22.11
N ASP A 142 -32.19 -5.96 -21.17
CA ASP A 142 -32.42 -4.52 -21.36
C ASP A 142 -31.14 -3.69 -21.16
N VAL A 143 -30.20 -4.18 -20.34
CA VAL A 143 -29.07 -3.37 -19.87
C VAL A 143 -27.71 -3.86 -20.33
N LEU A 144 -27.54 -5.13 -20.66
CA LEU A 144 -26.28 -5.67 -21.19
C LEU A 144 -25.91 -5.19 -22.60
N PRO A 145 -26.85 -4.87 -23.53
CA PRO A 145 -26.49 -4.36 -24.84
C PRO A 145 -25.55 -3.13 -24.80
N LYS A 146 -25.71 -2.25 -23.80
CA LYS A 146 -24.86 -1.05 -23.67
C LYS A 146 -23.42 -1.34 -23.24
N TYR A 147 -23.16 -2.55 -22.73
CA TYR A 147 -21.86 -3.03 -22.27
C TYR A 147 -21.16 -3.92 -23.32
N GLU A 148 -21.74 -4.12 -24.50
CA GLU A 148 -21.06 -4.82 -25.59
C GLU A 148 -19.74 -4.11 -25.95
N GLY A 149 -18.64 -4.85 -25.91
CA GLY A 149 -17.29 -4.30 -26.11
C GLY A 149 -16.75 -3.45 -24.95
N LYS A 150 -17.50 -3.31 -23.84
CA LYS A 150 -17.15 -2.50 -22.67
C LYS A 150 -17.11 -3.34 -21.39
N ARG A 151 -16.33 -4.41 -21.43
CA ARG A 151 -16.19 -5.37 -20.33
C ARG A 151 -15.73 -4.70 -19.03
N ASP A 152 -14.74 -3.82 -19.11
CA ASP A 152 -14.17 -3.17 -17.92
C ASP A 152 -15.16 -2.21 -17.24
N ASP A 153 -16.02 -1.55 -18.03
CA ASP A 153 -17.09 -0.69 -17.49
C ASP A 153 -18.13 -1.50 -16.71
N LEU A 154 -18.46 -2.71 -17.20
CA LEU A 154 -19.38 -3.62 -16.52
C LEU A 154 -18.77 -4.12 -15.20
N ILE A 155 -17.49 -4.50 -15.20
CA ILE A 155 -16.76 -4.92 -14.00
C ILE A 155 -16.72 -3.76 -12.98
N ALA A 156 -16.40 -2.54 -13.43
CA ALA A 156 -16.37 -1.36 -12.58
C ALA A 156 -17.75 -1.07 -11.95
N PHE A 157 -18.82 -1.24 -12.73
CA PHE A 157 -20.19 -1.09 -12.21
C PHE A 157 -20.54 -2.18 -11.17
N ILE A 158 -20.16 -3.44 -11.41
CA ILE A 158 -20.41 -4.54 -10.47
C ILE A 158 -19.67 -4.32 -9.14
N LEU A 159 -18.44 -3.81 -9.19
CA LEU A 159 -17.64 -3.52 -7.99
C LEU A 159 -18.17 -2.31 -7.22
N ASN A 160 -18.66 -1.29 -7.93
CA ASN A 160 -19.12 -0.02 -7.34
C ASN A 160 -20.42 0.45 -8.01
N PRO A 161 -21.56 -0.19 -7.71
CA PRO A 161 -22.81 0.13 -8.36
C PRO A 161 -23.25 1.55 -8.00
N ARG A 162 -23.71 2.28 -9.01
CA ARG A 162 -24.30 3.62 -8.86
C ARG A 162 -25.70 3.62 -9.43
N LYS A 163 -26.59 4.44 -8.86
CA LYS A 163 -27.94 4.60 -9.38
C LYS A 163 -27.88 5.31 -10.74
N ILE A 164 -28.33 4.63 -11.80
CA ILE A 164 -28.38 5.17 -13.17
C ILE A 164 -29.82 5.47 -13.57
N ASN A 165 -30.70 4.47 -13.49
CA ASN A 165 -32.11 4.63 -13.85
C ASN A 165 -32.94 4.98 -12.59
N PRO A 166 -33.68 6.11 -12.57
CA PRO A 166 -34.55 6.50 -11.47
C PRO A 166 -35.61 5.45 -11.07
N GLU A 167 -36.09 4.66 -12.04
CA GLU A 167 -37.14 3.64 -11.87
C GLU A 167 -36.72 2.44 -11.02
N PHE A 168 -35.42 2.27 -10.79
CA PHE A 168 -34.88 1.16 -10.02
C PHE A 168 -34.31 1.63 -8.68
N THR A 169 -34.33 0.77 -7.68
CA THR A 169 -33.60 1.00 -6.43
C THR A 169 -32.10 1.03 -6.69
N ALA A 170 -31.35 1.76 -5.86
CA ALA A 170 -29.89 1.71 -5.94
C ALA A 170 -29.40 0.28 -5.63
N MET A 171 -28.62 -0.30 -6.54
CA MET A 171 -28.05 -1.63 -6.33
C MET A 171 -27.03 -1.58 -5.17
N PRO A 172 -27.16 -2.44 -4.15
CA PRO A 172 -26.19 -2.49 -3.07
C PRO A 172 -24.87 -3.12 -3.53
N ASN A 173 -23.76 -2.71 -2.93
CA ASN A 173 -22.46 -3.33 -3.16
C ASN A 173 -22.47 -4.77 -2.63
N GLN A 174 -22.10 -5.74 -3.48
CA GLN A 174 -22.14 -7.17 -3.18
C GLN A 174 -20.88 -7.71 -2.49
N GLY A 175 -19.90 -6.83 -2.22
CA GLY A 175 -18.64 -7.17 -1.56
C GLY A 175 -17.77 -8.13 -2.38
N LEU A 176 -17.90 -8.11 -3.71
CA LEU A 176 -17.13 -8.97 -4.61
C LEU A 176 -15.68 -8.50 -4.71
N LYS A 177 -14.75 -9.46 -4.77
CA LYS A 177 -13.35 -9.23 -5.11
C LYS A 177 -13.20 -9.01 -6.62
N PRO A 178 -12.10 -8.38 -7.11
CA PRO A 178 -11.91 -8.11 -8.54
C PRO A 178 -12.07 -9.33 -9.45
N LYS A 179 -11.43 -10.45 -9.08
CA LYS A 179 -11.51 -11.72 -9.83
C LYS A 179 -12.93 -12.33 -9.87
N GLU A 180 -13.71 -12.12 -8.81
CA GLU A 180 -15.12 -12.56 -8.76
C GLU A 180 -16.01 -11.68 -9.64
N ALA A 181 -15.74 -10.36 -9.66
CA ALA A 181 -16.43 -9.41 -10.53
C ALA A 181 -16.14 -9.66 -12.03
N GLU A 182 -14.91 -10.05 -12.36
CA GLU A 182 -14.55 -10.52 -13.71
C GLU A 182 -15.34 -11.78 -14.09
N ALA A 183 -15.33 -12.81 -13.24
CA ALA A 183 -16.01 -14.07 -13.50
C ALA A 183 -17.52 -13.91 -13.71
N ILE A 184 -18.19 -13.11 -12.88
CA ILE A 184 -19.62 -12.83 -13.03
C ILE A 184 -19.92 -11.99 -14.27
N ALA A 185 -19.08 -10.99 -14.61
CA ALA A 185 -19.25 -10.19 -15.81
C ALA A 185 -19.15 -11.05 -17.08
N ASP A 186 -18.19 -11.97 -17.10
CA ASP A 186 -18.01 -12.91 -18.20
C ASP A 186 -19.19 -13.89 -18.32
N TYR A 187 -19.67 -14.41 -17.19
CA TYR A 187 -20.84 -15.30 -17.16
C TYR A 187 -22.10 -14.60 -17.70
N ILE A 188 -22.48 -13.44 -17.15
CA ILE A 188 -23.73 -12.78 -17.57
C ILE A 188 -23.70 -12.32 -19.02
N VAL A 189 -22.54 -11.90 -19.55
CA VAL A 189 -22.38 -11.53 -20.97
C VAL A 189 -22.43 -12.75 -21.86
N LYS A 190 -21.79 -13.85 -21.46
CA LYS A 190 -21.85 -15.12 -22.20
C LYS A 190 -23.28 -15.63 -22.27
N THR A 191 -23.97 -15.76 -21.13
CA THR A 191 -25.37 -16.22 -21.07
C THR A 191 -26.30 -15.31 -21.87
N TYR A 192 -26.11 -14.00 -21.81
CA TYR A 192 -26.86 -13.04 -22.64
C TYR A 192 -26.67 -13.28 -24.14
N LYS A 193 -25.44 -13.53 -24.58
CA LYS A 193 -25.14 -13.79 -26.00
C LYS A 193 -25.67 -15.14 -26.48
N GLU A 194 -25.69 -16.15 -25.62
CA GLU A 194 -26.22 -17.48 -25.92
C GLU A 194 -27.75 -17.52 -25.92
N ALA A 195 -28.41 -16.60 -25.20
CA ALA A 195 -29.86 -16.47 -25.13
C ALA A 195 -30.47 -15.56 -26.23
N LYS A 196 -29.64 -14.94 -27.07
CA LYS A 196 -30.03 -14.07 -28.18
C LYS A 196 -30.17 -14.85 -29.48
#